data_AF-A0A1V9B540-F1
#
_entry.id   AF-A0A1V9B540-F1
#
_cell.length_a   1.000
_cell.length_b   1.000
_cell.length_c   1.000
_cell.angle_alpha   90.00
_cell.angle_beta   90.00
_cell.angle_gamma   90.00
#
_symmetry.space_group_name_H-M   'P 1'
#
loop_
_entity.id
_entity.type
_entity.pdbx_description
1 polymer ?
#
loop_
_entity_poly.entity_id
_entity_poly.type
_entity_poly.pdbx_seq_one_letter_code
_entity_poly.pdbx_strand_id
1 'polypeptide(L)'
;MDKYAEMIRIRFLMMLAYRTNYYTGILIYAINIAAYYFLWSAIYGDKPSMQGMSLGQMTTYVAISWLSRAFYFNNIDREIAMEIRNGKVATELIRPYSYLGMKAVQGLGEGLFRLFFLSLPGLLVVSLFLPLQFPENAHTWLSFSLSLLLSFIIYSELNLLAGVVTFFTFRNEGVLRAKRFIIDLFSGLILPISFYPDWAQRLMHYFPFQAISYIPSMIITESFQGVAVRDGLLMQAAWCALLLLPIGLLWRMAKKRLVVQGG
;
A
#
# COMPACT_ATOMS: atom_id res chain seq x y z
N MET A 1 15.42 -15.16 -14.63
CA MET A 1 14.29 -14.34 -14.17
C MET A 1 13.13 -15.22 -13.70
N ASP A 2 13.09 -16.47 -14.18
CA ASP A 2 12.10 -17.51 -13.86
C ASP A 2 11.83 -17.68 -12.37
N LYS A 3 12.87 -17.68 -11.52
CA LYS A 3 12.73 -17.88 -10.07
C LYS A 3 11.82 -16.84 -9.39
N TYR A 4 11.90 -15.57 -9.81
CA TYR A 4 11.09 -14.50 -9.20
C TYR A 4 9.65 -14.59 -9.71
N ALA A 5 9.45 -14.77 -11.02
CA ALA A 5 8.12 -14.95 -11.61
C ALA A 5 7.38 -16.17 -11.01
N GLU A 6 8.08 -17.30 -10.87
CA GLU A 6 7.51 -18.50 -10.22
C GLU A 6 7.21 -18.24 -8.74
N MET A 7 7.99 -17.44 -8.03
CA MET A 7 7.65 -17.08 -6.65
C MET A 7 6.36 -16.25 -6.57
N ILE A 8 6.13 -15.30 -7.48
CA ILE A 8 4.87 -14.55 -7.55
C ILE A 8 3.71 -15.54 -7.71
N ARG A 9 3.84 -16.47 -8.67
CA ARG A 9 2.84 -17.51 -8.94
C ARG A 9 2.60 -18.38 -7.71
N ILE A 10 3.64 -18.85 -7.05
CA ILE A 10 3.55 -19.70 -5.85
C ILE A 10 2.82 -18.95 -4.73
N ARG A 11 3.20 -17.70 -4.43
CA ARG A 11 2.52 -16.90 -3.39
C ARG A 11 1.06 -16.67 -3.74
N PHE A 12 0.76 -16.35 -4.99
CA PHE A 12 -0.61 -16.20 -5.47
C PHE A 12 -1.44 -17.48 -5.28
N LEU A 13 -0.91 -18.64 -5.69
CA LEU A 13 -1.59 -19.93 -5.57
C LEU A 13 -1.78 -20.36 -4.11
N MET A 14 -0.81 -20.10 -3.24
CA MET A 14 -0.97 -20.35 -1.80
C MET A 14 -2.12 -19.54 -1.21
N MET A 15 -2.28 -18.28 -1.62
CA MET A 15 -3.39 -17.46 -1.18
C MET A 15 -4.73 -17.97 -1.73
N LEU A 16 -4.74 -18.43 -2.99
CA LEU A 16 -5.91 -19.01 -3.64
C LEU A 16 -6.40 -20.31 -2.98
N ALA A 17 -5.49 -21.10 -2.42
CA ALA A 17 -5.83 -22.30 -1.66
C ALA A 17 -6.67 -21.97 -0.41
N TYR A 18 -6.40 -20.84 0.25
CA TYR A 18 -7.11 -20.36 1.44
C TYR A 18 -8.05 -19.18 1.14
N ARG A 19 -8.57 -19.09 -0.10
CA ARG A 19 -9.38 -17.97 -0.59
C ARG A 19 -10.58 -17.60 0.29
N THR A 20 -11.20 -18.58 0.97
CA THR A 20 -12.36 -18.36 1.85
C THR A 20 -12.03 -17.38 2.98
N ASN A 21 -10.77 -17.32 3.44
CA ASN A 21 -10.32 -16.37 4.46
C ASN A 21 -10.41 -14.90 3.99
N TYR A 22 -10.54 -14.66 2.69
CA TYR A 22 -10.57 -13.32 2.10
C TYR A 22 -11.98 -12.83 1.77
N TYR A 23 -12.99 -13.72 1.71
CA TYR A 23 -14.38 -13.31 1.50
C TYR A 23 -14.96 -12.54 2.69
N THR A 24 -14.56 -12.90 3.92
CA THR A 24 -14.84 -12.08 5.10
C THR A 24 -14.21 -10.70 4.99
N GLY A 25 -13.03 -10.61 4.35
CA GLY A 25 -12.35 -9.35 4.02
C GLY A 25 -13.20 -8.44 3.14
N ILE A 26 -13.90 -8.98 2.13
CA ILE A 26 -14.80 -8.19 1.27
C ILE A 26 -15.89 -7.52 2.12
N LEU A 27 -16.54 -8.28 3.01
CA LEU A 27 -17.58 -7.75 3.90
C LEU A 27 -17.03 -6.67 4.84
N ILE A 28 -15.87 -6.91 5.45
CA ILE A 28 -15.22 -5.95 6.35
C ILE A 28 -14.90 -4.64 5.62
N TYR A 29 -14.36 -4.72 4.41
CA TYR A 29 -14.04 -3.53 3.61
C TYR A 29 -15.31 -2.81 3.16
N ALA A 30 -16.34 -3.53 2.73
CA ALA A 30 -17.63 -2.94 2.37
C ALA A 30 -18.27 -2.18 3.55
N ILE A 31 -18.24 -2.76 4.76
CA ILE A 31 -18.73 -2.11 5.97
C ILE A 31 -17.91 -0.84 6.28
N ASN A 32 -16.57 -0.91 6.20
CA ASN A 32 -15.72 0.26 6.41
C ASN A 32 -16.06 1.37 5.40
N ILE A 33 -16.11 1.04 4.11
CA ILE A 33 -16.41 2.01 3.05
C ILE A 33 -17.80 2.62 3.24
N ALA A 34 -18.82 1.82 3.59
CA ALA A 34 -20.15 2.31 3.91
C ALA A 34 -20.16 3.25 5.12
N ALA A 35 -19.43 2.91 6.19
CA ALA A 35 -19.30 3.79 7.35
C ALA A 35 -18.67 5.14 6.99
N TYR A 36 -17.61 5.14 6.16
CA TYR A 36 -17.02 6.37 5.65
C TYR A 36 -17.97 7.14 4.72
N TYR A 37 -18.76 6.45 3.89
CA TYR A 37 -19.77 7.10 3.05
C TYR A 37 -20.78 7.86 3.91
N PHE A 38 -21.36 7.23 4.94
CA PHE A 38 -22.31 7.89 5.82
C PHE A 38 -21.70 9.03 6.63
N LEU A 39 -20.43 8.87 7.04
CA LEU A 39 -19.67 9.95 7.68
C LEU A 39 -19.53 11.15 6.73
N TRP A 40 -19.08 10.92 5.49
CA TRP A 40 -18.89 11.99 4.52
C TRP A 40 -20.21 12.60 4.04
N SER A 41 -21.29 11.83 3.90
CA SER A 41 -22.61 12.38 3.58
C SER A 41 -23.10 13.32 4.69
N ALA A 42 -22.86 12.96 5.96
CA ALA A 42 -23.21 13.83 7.09
C ALA A 42 -22.33 15.09 7.14
N ILE A 43 -21.04 14.98 6.81
CA ILE A 43 -20.12 16.14 6.74
C ILE A 43 -20.52 17.08 5.60
N TYR A 44 -20.81 16.55 4.41
CA TYR A 44 -21.22 17.35 3.24
C TYR A 44 -22.56 18.05 3.49
N GLY A 45 -23.53 17.38 4.12
CA GLY A 45 -24.88 17.89 4.30
C GLY A 45 -25.48 18.30 2.95
N ASP A 46 -25.91 19.56 2.84
CA ASP A 46 -26.46 20.12 1.60
C ASP A 46 -25.40 20.76 0.67
N LYS A 47 -24.12 20.70 1.02
CA LYS A 47 -23.07 21.33 0.20
C LYS A 47 -22.81 20.50 -1.06
N PRO A 48 -22.82 21.12 -2.26
CA PRO A 48 -22.61 20.39 -3.51
C PRO A 48 -21.16 19.89 -3.67
N SER A 49 -20.19 20.58 -3.08
CA SER A 49 -18.78 20.20 -3.11
C SER A 49 -18.03 20.69 -1.86
N MET A 50 -16.94 20.00 -1.52
CA MET A 50 -15.99 20.40 -0.49
C MET A 50 -14.57 20.12 -0.97
N GLN A 51 -13.65 21.08 -0.77
CA GLN A 51 -12.25 20.94 -1.16
C GLN A 51 -12.07 20.47 -2.63
N GLY A 52 -12.95 20.93 -3.52
CA GLY A 52 -12.91 20.60 -4.96
C GLY A 52 -13.50 19.24 -5.35
N MET A 53 -14.04 18.45 -4.41
CA MET A 53 -14.67 17.15 -4.70
C MET A 53 -16.17 17.16 -4.38
N SER A 54 -16.98 16.55 -5.25
CA SER A 54 -18.37 16.21 -4.96
C SER A 54 -18.47 15.03 -3.97
N LEU A 55 -19.65 14.80 -3.38
CA LEU A 55 -19.87 13.63 -2.53
C LEU A 55 -19.64 12.31 -3.29
N GLY A 56 -20.02 12.23 -4.56
CA GLY A 56 -19.78 11.06 -5.40
C GLY A 56 -18.28 10.80 -5.61
N GLN A 57 -17.50 11.84 -5.92
CA GLN A 57 -16.04 11.74 -6.01
C GLN A 57 -15.41 11.34 -4.67
N MET A 58 -15.88 11.89 -3.55
CA MET A 58 -15.40 11.51 -2.22
C MET A 58 -15.71 10.04 -1.90
N THR A 59 -16.88 9.55 -2.31
CA THR A 59 -17.27 8.15 -2.13
C THR A 59 -16.36 7.22 -2.95
N THR A 60 -16.10 7.57 -4.21
CA THR A 60 -15.10 6.87 -5.05
C THR A 60 -13.71 6.92 -4.42
N TYR A 61 -13.28 8.08 -3.94
CA TYR A 61 -11.98 8.27 -3.29
C TYR A 61 -11.80 7.29 -2.14
N VAL A 62 -12.76 7.22 -1.23
CA VAL A 62 -12.74 6.33 -0.06
C VAL A 62 -12.73 4.87 -0.50
N ALA A 63 -13.66 4.49 -1.39
CA ALA A 63 -13.78 3.11 -1.86
C ALA A 63 -12.48 2.63 -2.51
N ILE A 64 -11.91 3.42 -3.42
CA ILE A 64 -10.65 3.09 -4.09
C ILE A 64 -9.48 3.15 -3.12
N SER A 65 -9.41 4.09 -2.18
CA SER A 65 -8.32 4.14 -1.18
C SER A 65 -8.25 2.84 -0.37
N TRP A 66 -9.40 2.39 0.15
CA TRP A 66 -9.48 1.14 0.90
C TRP A 66 -9.22 -0.08 0.02
N LEU A 67 -9.84 -0.19 -1.16
CA LEU A 67 -9.64 -1.37 -2.01
C LEU A 67 -8.21 -1.44 -2.59
N SER A 68 -7.59 -0.28 -2.88
CA SER A 68 -6.17 -0.18 -3.27
C SER A 68 -5.25 -0.64 -2.15
N ARG A 69 -5.61 -0.34 -0.89
CA ARG A 69 -4.87 -0.81 0.28
C ARG A 69 -4.75 -2.32 0.32
N ALA A 70 -5.80 -3.05 -0.02
CA ALA A 70 -5.70 -4.51 -0.06
C ALA A 70 -4.62 -4.99 -1.07
N PHE A 71 -4.36 -4.26 -2.15
CA PHE A 71 -3.25 -4.57 -3.07
C PHE A 71 -1.89 -4.17 -2.51
N TYR A 72 -1.68 -2.89 -2.20
CA TYR A 72 -0.35 -2.39 -1.83
C TYR A 72 0.13 -2.88 -0.45
N PHE A 73 -0.82 -3.12 0.47
CA PHE A 73 -0.51 -3.57 1.82
C PHE A 73 0.16 -4.94 1.78
N ASN A 74 1.30 -5.06 2.44
CA ASN A 74 1.99 -6.32 2.67
C ASN A 74 2.62 -6.35 4.07
N ASN A 75 3.04 -7.54 4.54
CA ASN A 75 3.61 -7.76 5.87
C ASN A 75 5.11 -8.10 5.82
N ILE A 76 5.83 -7.64 4.81
CA ILE A 76 7.27 -7.94 4.60
C ILE A 76 8.09 -7.63 5.85
N ASP A 77 7.81 -6.51 6.52
CA ASP A 77 8.50 -6.09 7.75
C ASP A 77 8.36 -7.13 8.88
N ARG A 78 7.14 -7.62 9.10
CA ARG A 78 6.83 -8.65 10.09
C ARG A 78 7.43 -10.01 9.73
N GLU A 79 7.39 -10.39 8.45
CA GLU A 79 7.99 -11.64 8.00
C GLU A 79 9.50 -11.65 8.24
N ILE A 80 10.20 -10.57 7.89
CA ILE A 80 11.63 -10.42 8.13
C ILE A 80 11.92 -10.50 9.64
N ALA A 81 11.14 -9.80 10.46
CA ALA A 81 11.28 -9.83 11.91
C ALA A 81 11.13 -11.24 12.50
N MET A 82 10.14 -12.00 12.03
CA MET A 82 9.91 -13.39 12.42
C MET A 82 11.05 -14.32 11.99
N GLU A 83 11.57 -14.15 10.78
CA GLU A 83 12.67 -14.96 10.25
C GLU A 83 13.98 -14.71 10.97
N ILE A 84 14.24 -13.47 11.39
CA ILE A 84 15.39 -13.13 12.25
C ILE A 84 15.23 -13.77 13.62
N ARG A 85 14.06 -13.61 14.25
CA ARG A 85 13.79 -14.16 15.58
C ARG A 85 13.91 -15.68 15.63
N ASN A 86 13.50 -16.36 14.56
CA ASN A 86 13.52 -17.82 14.47
C ASN A 86 14.81 -18.36 13.82
N GLY A 87 15.81 -17.53 13.51
CA GLY A 87 17.06 -17.94 12.87
C GLY A 87 16.94 -18.35 11.39
N LYS A 88 15.72 -18.47 10.84
CA LYS A 88 15.44 -18.85 9.45
C LYS A 88 16.07 -17.90 8.43
N VAL A 89 16.34 -16.65 8.82
CA VAL A 89 17.00 -15.67 7.94
C VAL A 89 18.38 -16.15 7.46
N ALA A 90 19.10 -16.95 8.26
CA ALA A 90 20.41 -17.49 7.86
C ALA A 90 20.30 -18.46 6.68
N THR A 91 19.28 -19.33 6.67
CA THR A 91 19.04 -20.28 5.59
C THR A 91 18.48 -19.62 4.33
N GLU A 92 17.77 -18.50 4.47
CA GLU A 92 17.33 -17.69 3.34
C GLU A 92 18.50 -16.94 2.69
N LEU A 93 19.49 -16.50 3.48
CA LEU A 93 20.65 -15.74 3.00
C LEU A 93 21.67 -16.56 2.20
N ILE A 94 21.73 -17.89 2.39
CA ILE A 94 22.61 -18.78 1.60
C ILE A 94 22.04 -19.11 0.22
N ARG A 95 20.77 -18.77 -0.06
CA ARG A 95 20.14 -19.09 -1.34
C ARG A 95 20.63 -18.16 -2.45
N PRO A 96 20.72 -18.64 -3.70
CA PRO A 96 21.25 -17.86 -4.82
C PRO A 96 20.20 -16.89 -5.40
N TYR A 97 19.66 -16.01 -4.55
CA TYR A 97 18.78 -14.90 -4.90
C TYR A 97 18.93 -13.72 -3.92
N SER A 98 18.43 -12.56 -4.30
CA SER A 98 18.37 -11.41 -3.39
C SER A 98 17.27 -11.63 -2.36
N TYR A 99 17.61 -11.71 -1.07
CA TYR A 99 16.63 -11.89 0.02
C TYR A 99 15.54 -10.80 0.00
N LEU A 100 15.93 -9.53 -0.04
CA LEU A 100 14.99 -8.41 -0.07
C LEU A 100 14.15 -8.39 -1.35
N GLY A 101 14.78 -8.70 -2.50
CA GLY A 101 14.06 -8.82 -3.77
C GLY A 101 13.03 -9.94 -3.75
N MET A 102 13.39 -11.08 -3.14
CA MET A 102 12.48 -12.21 -2.96
C MET A 102 11.29 -11.83 -2.08
N LYS A 103 11.50 -11.08 -0.99
CA LYS A 103 10.41 -10.58 -0.14
C LYS A 103 9.47 -9.63 -0.86
N ALA A 104 9.99 -8.71 -1.66
CA ALA A 104 9.16 -7.80 -2.46
C ALA A 104 8.28 -8.57 -3.47
N VAL A 105 8.87 -9.52 -4.17
CA VAL A 105 8.19 -10.36 -5.17
C VAL A 105 7.14 -11.27 -4.53
N GLN A 106 7.42 -11.80 -3.34
CA GLN A 106 6.43 -12.54 -2.55
C GLN A 106 5.23 -11.66 -2.18
N GLY A 107 5.51 -10.45 -1.68
CA GLY A 107 4.47 -9.45 -1.39
C GLY A 107 3.64 -9.09 -2.62
N LEU A 108 4.24 -9.05 -3.80
CA LEU A 108 3.54 -8.75 -5.06
C LEU A 108 2.58 -9.88 -5.44
N GLY A 109 2.98 -11.15 -5.30
CA GLY A 109 2.08 -12.28 -5.56
C GLY A 109 0.86 -12.28 -4.64
N GLU A 110 1.06 -11.97 -3.36
CA GLU A 110 -0.06 -11.81 -2.41
C GLU A 110 -0.92 -10.58 -2.72
N GLY A 111 -0.30 -9.47 -3.10
CA GLY A 111 -0.98 -8.24 -3.49
C GLY A 111 -1.87 -8.48 -4.71
N LEU A 112 -1.33 -9.11 -5.77
CA LEU A 112 -2.09 -9.47 -6.97
C LEU A 112 -3.28 -10.38 -6.64
N PHE A 113 -3.11 -11.36 -5.75
CA PHE A 113 -4.24 -12.16 -5.29
C PHE A 113 -5.32 -11.28 -4.66
N ARG A 114 -4.94 -10.39 -3.72
CA ARG A 114 -5.89 -9.47 -3.08
C ARG A 114 -6.52 -8.50 -4.08
N LEU A 115 -5.80 -8.05 -5.09
CA LEU A 115 -6.36 -7.20 -6.15
C LEU A 115 -7.50 -7.93 -6.89
N PHE A 116 -7.24 -9.13 -7.39
CA PHE A 116 -8.20 -9.86 -8.22
C PHE A 116 -9.34 -10.53 -7.43
N PHE A 117 -9.09 -10.97 -6.19
CA PHE A 117 -10.05 -11.76 -5.42
C PHE A 117 -10.64 -11.02 -4.20
N LEU A 118 -10.13 -9.84 -3.85
CA LEU A 118 -10.70 -9.00 -2.79
C LEU A 118 -11.05 -7.61 -3.31
N SER A 119 -10.12 -6.88 -3.92
CA SER A 119 -10.34 -5.50 -4.35
C SER A 119 -11.36 -5.38 -5.48
N LEU A 120 -11.21 -6.16 -6.56
CA LEU A 120 -12.15 -6.12 -7.69
C LEU A 120 -13.55 -6.64 -7.31
N PRO A 121 -13.71 -7.81 -6.66
CA PRO A 121 -15.04 -8.25 -6.22
C PRO A 121 -15.63 -7.32 -5.17
N GLY A 122 -14.80 -6.78 -4.26
CA GLY A 122 -15.24 -5.79 -3.28
C GLY A 122 -15.72 -4.50 -3.93
N LEU A 123 -15.06 -4.02 -5.00
CA LEU A 123 -15.51 -2.87 -5.77
C LEU A 123 -16.89 -3.12 -6.39
N LEU A 124 -17.09 -4.32 -6.98
CA LEU A 124 -18.38 -4.72 -7.53
C LEU A 124 -19.46 -4.70 -6.45
N VAL A 125 -19.21 -5.33 -5.29
CA VAL A 125 -20.17 -5.34 -4.17
C VAL A 125 -20.50 -3.92 -3.73
N VAL A 126 -19.50 -3.07 -3.49
CA VAL A 126 -19.71 -1.68 -3.03
C VAL A 126 -20.47 -0.85 -4.07
N SER A 127 -20.19 -1.04 -5.36
CA SER A 127 -20.85 -0.31 -6.45
C SER A 127 -22.36 -0.59 -6.56
N LEU A 128 -22.85 -1.70 -5.99
CA LEU A 128 -24.28 -2.02 -5.96
C LEU A 128 -25.05 -1.21 -4.90
N PHE A 129 -24.35 -0.71 -3.87
CA PHE A 129 -24.98 -0.04 -2.73
C PHE A 129 -24.63 1.43 -2.62
N LEU A 130 -23.47 1.85 -3.15
CA LEU A 130 -22.96 3.21 -3.01
C LEU A 130 -22.82 3.92 -4.38
N PRO A 131 -23.10 5.23 -4.45
CA PRO A 131 -22.97 5.99 -5.68
C PRO A 131 -21.49 6.28 -5.99
N LEU A 132 -20.85 5.36 -6.71
CA LEU A 132 -19.49 5.53 -7.21
C LEU A 132 -19.49 6.25 -8.56
N GLN A 133 -18.62 7.24 -8.70
CA GLN A 133 -18.33 7.91 -9.96
C GLN A 133 -16.98 7.40 -10.49
N PHE A 134 -17.01 6.73 -11.63
CA PHE A 134 -15.81 6.24 -12.31
C PHE A 134 -15.52 7.09 -13.56
N PRO A 135 -14.25 7.28 -13.90
CA PRO A 135 -13.87 8.00 -15.10
C PRO A 135 -14.17 7.17 -16.35
N GLU A 136 -14.70 7.82 -17.38
CA GLU A 136 -14.90 7.23 -18.70
C GLU A 136 -13.57 7.15 -19.50
N ASN A 137 -12.58 7.96 -19.11
CA ASN A 137 -11.32 8.08 -19.82
C ASN A 137 -10.36 6.92 -19.51
N ALA A 138 -9.99 6.17 -20.56
CA ALA A 138 -9.01 5.07 -20.46
C ALA A 138 -7.63 5.53 -19.97
N HIS A 139 -7.22 6.77 -20.28
CA HIS A 139 -5.95 7.33 -19.77
C HIS A 139 -5.95 7.42 -18.23
N THR A 140 -7.08 7.77 -17.61
CA THR A 140 -7.20 7.86 -16.15
C THR A 140 -6.97 6.50 -15.50
N TRP A 141 -7.53 5.43 -16.07
CA TRP A 141 -7.32 4.05 -15.61
C TRP A 141 -5.88 3.58 -15.77
N LEU A 142 -5.21 3.95 -16.87
CA LEU A 142 -3.80 3.62 -17.08
C LEU A 142 -2.91 4.34 -16.06
N SER A 143 -3.10 5.64 -15.87
CA SER A 143 -2.37 6.44 -14.88
C SER A 143 -2.63 5.95 -13.46
N PHE A 144 -3.87 5.59 -13.13
CA PHE A 144 -4.22 4.97 -11.85
C PHE A 144 -3.49 3.64 -11.64
N SER A 145 -3.49 2.75 -12.65
CA SER A 145 -2.84 1.44 -12.56
C SER A 145 -1.33 1.56 -12.35
N LEU A 146 -0.69 2.50 -13.06
CA LEU A 146 0.73 2.82 -12.87
C LEU A 146 0.99 3.38 -11.46
N SER A 147 0.16 4.33 -11.02
CA SER A 147 0.25 4.93 -9.69
C SER A 147 0.06 3.89 -8.58
N LEU A 148 -0.86 2.95 -8.76
CA LEU A 148 -1.13 1.86 -7.83
C LEU A 148 0.06 0.89 -7.73
N LEU A 149 0.72 0.59 -8.86
CA LEU A 149 1.94 -0.22 -8.86
C LEU A 149 3.09 0.49 -8.12
N LEU A 150 3.28 1.80 -8.36
CA LEU A 150 4.27 2.60 -7.63
C LEU A 150 3.94 2.66 -6.13
N SER A 151 2.66 2.75 -5.77
CA SER A 151 2.19 2.71 -4.38
C SER A 151 2.58 1.39 -3.68
N PHE A 152 2.43 0.26 -4.38
CA PHE A 152 2.91 -1.04 -3.89
C PHE A 152 4.42 -1.06 -3.67
N ILE A 153 5.20 -0.48 -4.60
CA ILE A 153 6.67 -0.42 -4.48
C ILE A 153 7.06 0.39 -3.25
N ILE A 154 6.56 1.62 -3.11
CA ILE A 154 6.86 2.51 -1.99
C ILE A 154 6.46 1.87 -0.66
N TYR A 155 5.27 1.28 -0.57
CA TYR A 155 4.81 0.60 0.65
C TYR A 155 5.72 -0.60 1.00
N SER A 156 6.11 -1.38 -0.02
CA SER A 156 7.04 -2.51 0.14
C SER A 156 8.42 -2.06 0.58
N GLU A 157 8.94 -0.96 0.05
CA GLU A 157 10.23 -0.37 0.42
C GLU A 157 10.23 0.13 1.87
N LEU A 158 9.16 0.80 2.32
CA LEU A 158 8.99 1.19 3.72
C LEU A 158 8.93 -0.03 4.65
N ASN A 159 8.30 -1.12 4.22
CA ASN A 159 8.31 -2.38 4.95
C ASN A 159 9.68 -3.06 4.95
N LEU A 160 10.39 -3.08 3.82
CA LEU A 160 11.75 -3.63 3.74
C LEU A 160 12.69 -2.86 4.67
N LEU A 161 12.62 -1.53 4.67
CA LEU A 161 13.41 -0.68 5.56
C LEU A 161 13.13 -1.01 7.03
N ALA A 162 11.86 -1.07 7.43
CA ALA A 162 11.46 -1.45 8.79
C ALA A 162 11.87 -2.89 9.16
N GLY A 163 11.77 -3.82 8.21
CA GLY A 163 12.22 -5.20 8.37
C GLY A 163 13.72 -5.29 8.59
N VAL A 164 14.52 -4.57 7.81
CA VAL A 164 15.99 -4.52 7.96
C VAL A 164 16.40 -3.90 9.30
N VAL A 165 15.68 -2.90 9.80
CA VAL A 165 15.92 -2.32 11.14
C VAL A 165 15.81 -3.38 12.26
N THR A 166 15.04 -4.45 12.04
CA THR A 166 14.91 -5.55 13.03
C THR A 166 16.24 -6.24 13.33
N PHE A 167 17.18 -6.28 12.37
CA PHE A 167 18.53 -6.85 12.60
C PHE A 167 19.31 -6.13 13.70
N PHE A 168 18.94 -4.88 14.02
CA PHE A 168 19.63 -4.07 15.03
C PHE A 168 18.88 -3.98 16.35
N THR A 169 17.57 -4.22 16.35
CA THR A 169 16.68 -3.94 17.49
C THR A 169 16.08 -5.20 18.13
N PHE A 170 16.02 -6.33 17.42
CA PHE A 170 15.50 -7.65 17.82
C PHE A 170 14.02 -7.70 18.28
N ARG A 171 13.53 -6.74 19.07
CA ARG A 171 12.12 -6.59 19.48
C ARG A 171 11.59 -5.26 18.97
N ASN A 172 10.88 -5.28 17.84
CA ASN A 172 10.36 -4.07 17.20
C ASN A 172 8.86 -4.11 16.87
N GLU A 173 8.09 -5.06 17.41
CA GLU A 173 6.67 -5.23 17.07
C GLU A 173 5.86 -3.94 17.28
N GLY A 174 6.11 -3.21 18.37
CA GLY A 174 5.48 -1.91 18.63
C GLY A 174 5.83 -0.86 17.58
N VAL A 175 7.10 -0.80 17.15
CA VAL A 175 7.57 0.11 16.09
C VAL A 175 6.90 -0.22 14.74
N LEU A 176 6.79 -1.51 14.40
CA LEU A 176 6.11 -1.94 13.16
C LEU A 176 4.63 -1.56 13.16
N ARG A 177 3.95 -1.69 14.31
CA ARG A 177 2.55 -1.25 14.48
C ARG A 177 2.42 0.27 14.38
N ALA A 178 3.28 1.02 15.06
CA ALA A 178 3.29 2.49 15.01
C ALA A 178 3.53 3.01 13.59
N LYS A 179 4.53 2.46 12.88
CA LYS A 179 4.78 2.75 11.46
C LYS A 179 3.54 2.55 10.60
N ARG A 180 2.84 1.43 10.76
CA ARG A 180 1.62 1.16 10.00
C ARG A 180 0.55 2.23 10.24
N PHE A 181 0.33 2.59 11.50
CA PHE A 181 -0.64 3.63 11.83
C PHE A 181 -0.26 4.99 11.23
N ILE A 182 1.03 5.37 11.30
CA ILE A 182 1.56 6.59 10.67
C ILE A 182 1.29 6.59 9.16
N ILE A 183 1.57 5.47 8.47
CA ILE A 183 1.29 5.36 7.03
C ILE A 183 -0.21 5.47 6.76
N ASP A 184 -1.05 4.71 7.47
CA ASP A 184 -2.51 4.73 7.26
C ASP A 184 -3.10 6.14 7.51
N LEU A 185 -2.58 6.88 8.51
CA LEU A 185 -3.03 8.24 8.83
C LEU A 185 -2.58 9.27 7.79
N PHE A 186 -1.30 9.29 7.45
CA PHE A 186 -0.70 10.33 6.60
C PHE A 186 -0.73 10.02 5.10
N SER A 187 -1.18 8.83 4.68
CA SER A 187 -1.27 8.48 3.26
C SER A 187 -2.49 9.03 2.55
N GLY A 188 -3.43 9.64 3.27
CA GLY A 188 -4.73 10.04 2.74
C GLY A 188 -5.82 8.97 2.87
N LEU A 189 -5.50 7.76 3.36
CA LEU A 189 -6.45 6.65 3.48
C LEU A 189 -7.59 6.95 4.48
N ILE A 190 -7.23 7.35 5.71
CA ILE A 190 -8.22 7.62 6.77
C ILE A 190 -8.90 8.98 6.56
N LEU A 191 -8.11 10.00 6.26
CA LEU A 191 -8.57 11.35 6.01
C LEU A 191 -7.87 11.86 4.74
N PRO A 192 -8.60 12.32 3.70
CA PRO A 192 -7.98 12.90 2.52
C PRO A 192 -7.08 14.07 2.90
N ILE A 193 -5.93 14.19 2.22
CA ILE A 193 -4.89 15.15 2.62
C ILE A 193 -5.40 16.60 2.58
N SER A 194 -6.32 16.92 1.66
CA SER A 194 -6.95 18.24 1.53
C SER A 194 -7.75 18.70 2.75
N PHE A 195 -8.05 17.82 3.71
CA PHE A 195 -8.75 18.15 4.95
C PHE A 195 -7.82 18.38 6.15
N TYR A 196 -6.51 18.16 6.00
CA TYR A 196 -5.55 18.52 7.05
C TYR A 196 -5.30 20.03 7.08
N PRO A 197 -4.86 20.60 8.21
CA PRO A 197 -4.38 21.98 8.25
C PRO A 197 -3.21 22.20 7.29
N ASP A 198 -3.07 23.40 6.72
CA ASP A 198 -2.07 23.72 5.69
C ASP A 198 -0.62 23.37 6.09
N TRP A 199 -0.27 23.57 7.36
CA TRP A 199 1.06 23.21 7.87
C TRP A 199 1.32 21.69 7.77
N ALA A 200 0.31 20.87 8.02
CA ALA A 200 0.39 19.42 7.96
C ALA A 200 0.42 18.93 6.51
N GLN A 201 -0.39 19.54 5.63
CA GLN A 201 -0.35 19.26 4.19
C GLN A 201 1.07 19.50 3.64
N ARG A 202 1.67 20.66 3.94
CA ARG A 202 3.05 20.98 3.53
C ARG A 202 4.06 20.00 4.10
N LEU A 203 3.92 19.60 5.35
CA LEU A 203 4.81 18.61 5.96
C LEU A 203 4.76 17.26 5.23
N MET A 204 3.55 16.80 4.86
CA MET A 204 3.37 15.53 4.14
C MET A 204 4.01 15.53 2.76
N HIS A 205 4.28 16.69 2.15
CA HIS A 205 4.99 16.77 0.88
C HIS A 205 6.46 16.32 0.98
N TYR A 206 7.05 16.39 2.16
CA TYR A 206 8.42 15.92 2.41
C TYR A 206 8.51 14.43 2.72
N PHE A 207 7.38 13.72 2.81
CA PHE A 207 7.32 12.29 3.13
C PHE A 207 6.68 11.48 1.98
N PRO A 208 6.99 10.17 1.89
CA PRO A 208 6.46 9.32 0.84
C PRO A 208 4.98 8.92 1.06
N PHE A 209 4.36 9.28 2.19
CA PHE A 209 3.07 8.68 2.58
C PHE A 209 1.94 9.00 1.60
N GLN A 210 1.84 10.24 1.12
CA GLN A 210 0.82 10.63 0.14
C GLN A 210 0.92 9.84 -1.17
N ALA A 211 2.13 9.36 -1.49
CA ALA A 211 2.42 8.60 -2.69
C ALA A 211 1.86 7.17 -2.65
N ILE A 212 1.29 6.73 -1.51
CA ILE A 212 0.77 5.37 -1.31
C ILE A 212 -0.73 5.27 -1.57
N SER A 213 -1.52 6.25 -1.11
CA SER A 213 -3.00 6.17 -1.20
C SER A 213 -3.63 7.42 -1.78
N TYR A 214 -3.15 8.61 -1.43
CA TYR A 214 -3.72 9.88 -1.88
C TYR A 214 -3.57 10.06 -3.39
N ILE A 215 -2.35 9.97 -3.93
CA ILE A 215 -2.08 10.18 -5.36
C ILE A 215 -2.94 9.27 -6.28
N PRO A 216 -2.96 7.93 -6.12
CA PRO A 216 -3.78 7.09 -6.99
C PRO A 216 -5.28 7.41 -6.85
N SER A 217 -5.74 7.74 -5.64
CA SER A 217 -7.16 8.07 -5.39
C SER A 217 -7.57 9.44 -5.93
N MET A 218 -6.64 10.40 -6.01
CA MET A 218 -6.87 11.68 -6.68
C MET A 218 -6.86 11.56 -8.20
N ILE A 219 -6.06 10.63 -8.76
CA ILE A 219 -6.05 10.34 -10.20
C ILE A 219 -7.38 9.71 -10.62
N ILE A 220 -7.84 8.65 -9.93
CA ILE A 220 -9.07 7.94 -10.34
C ILE A 220 -10.34 8.78 -10.20
N THR A 221 -10.36 9.75 -9.28
CA THR A 221 -11.49 10.68 -9.10
C THR A 221 -11.43 11.87 -10.05
N GLU A 222 -10.44 11.91 -10.94
CA GLU A 222 -10.14 13.01 -11.85
C GLU A 222 -9.96 14.36 -11.15
N SER A 223 -9.60 14.33 -9.86
CA SER A 223 -9.23 15.52 -9.10
C SER A 223 -7.81 15.97 -9.46
N PHE A 224 -6.93 15.03 -9.85
CA PHE A 224 -5.68 15.32 -10.53
C PHE A 224 -5.88 15.15 -12.04
N GLN A 225 -5.57 16.19 -12.81
CA GLN A 225 -5.64 16.18 -14.27
C GLN A 225 -4.37 16.77 -14.89
N GLY A 226 -4.04 16.34 -16.11
CA GLY A 226 -2.92 16.88 -16.89
C GLY A 226 -1.58 16.85 -16.13
N VAL A 227 -1.04 18.03 -15.85
CA VAL A 227 0.26 18.20 -15.18
C VAL A 227 0.26 17.61 -13.77
N ALA A 228 -0.84 17.70 -13.02
CA ALA A 228 -0.91 17.16 -11.65
C ALA A 228 -0.75 15.63 -11.61
N VAL A 229 -1.28 14.91 -12.61
CA VAL A 229 -1.09 13.45 -12.74
C VAL A 229 0.38 13.13 -12.99
N ARG A 230 1.02 13.87 -13.90
CA ARG A 230 2.44 13.72 -14.21
C ARG A 230 3.31 13.97 -12.99
N ASP A 231 3.08 15.07 -12.27
CA ASP A 231 3.86 15.44 -11.10
C ASP A 231 3.69 14.42 -9.98
N GLY A 232 2.47 13.92 -9.76
CA GLY A 232 2.20 12.84 -8.81
C GLY A 232 2.94 11.54 -9.13
N LEU A 233 2.94 11.13 -10.40
CA LEU A 233 3.67 9.94 -10.86
C LEU A 233 5.20 10.12 -10.76
N LEU A 234 5.71 11.32 -11.08
CA LEU A 234 7.13 11.64 -10.94
C LEU A 234 7.55 11.65 -9.47
N MET A 235 6.73 12.19 -8.59
CA MET A 235 6.94 12.15 -7.13
C MET A 235 6.99 10.70 -6.63
N GLN A 236 6.05 9.85 -7.06
CA GLN A 236 6.07 8.42 -6.75
C GLN A 236 7.37 7.75 -7.24
N ALA A 237 7.74 7.95 -8.50
CA ALA A 237 8.95 7.38 -9.08
C ALA A 237 10.23 7.86 -8.37
N ALA A 238 10.29 9.14 -8.00
CA ALA A 238 11.39 9.72 -7.23
C ALA A 238 11.52 9.06 -5.85
N TRP A 239 10.40 8.84 -5.16
CA TRP A 239 10.40 8.13 -3.87
C TRP A 239 10.82 6.66 -4.00
N CYS A 240 10.36 5.95 -5.04
CA CYS A 240 10.84 4.60 -5.33
C CYS A 240 12.38 4.57 -5.45
N ALA A 241 12.96 5.50 -6.22
CA ALA A 241 14.41 5.57 -6.37
C ALA A 241 15.12 5.97 -5.06
N LEU A 242 14.58 6.94 -4.34
CA LEU A 242 15.18 7.49 -3.12
C LEU A 242 15.21 6.48 -1.97
N LEU A 243 14.14 5.71 -1.77
CA LEU A 243 14.03 4.73 -0.68
C LEU A 243 14.99 3.54 -0.86
N LEU A 244 15.41 3.21 -2.08
CA LEU A 244 16.43 2.19 -2.33
C LEU A 244 17.78 2.52 -1.69
N LEU A 245 18.13 3.80 -1.54
CA LEU A 245 19.40 4.23 -0.94
C LEU A 245 19.54 3.80 0.53
N PRO A 246 18.66 4.21 1.47
CA PRO A 246 18.75 3.76 2.86
C PRO A 246 18.55 2.25 2.99
N ILE A 247 17.70 1.62 2.17
CA ILE A 247 17.54 0.16 2.17
C ILE A 247 18.86 -0.53 1.84
N GLY A 248 19.54 -0.10 0.77
CA GLY A 248 20.82 -0.67 0.35
C GLY A 248 21.92 -0.48 1.39
N LEU A 249 21.99 0.70 2.01
CA LEU A 249 22.96 1.02 3.07
C LEU A 249 22.72 0.16 4.32
N LEU A 250 21.50 0.17 4.85
CA LEU A 250 21.14 -0.61 6.04
C LEU A 250 21.29 -2.11 5.78
N TRP A 251 20.96 -2.59 4.58
CA TRP A 251 21.12 -4.01 4.23
C TRP A 251 22.58 -4.44 4.22
N ARG A 252 23.48 -3.62 3.67
CA ARG A 252 24.93 -3.89 3.71
C ARG A 252 25.45 -3.96 5.15
N MET A 253 24.94 -3.10 6.04
CA MET A 253 25.30 -3.11 7.46
C MET A 253 24.72 -4.34 8.18
N ALA A 254 23.46 -4.69 7.91
CA ALA A 254 22.75 -5.79 8.54
C ALA A 254 23.44 -7.14 8.26
N LYS A 255 23.88 -7.39 7.01
CA LYS A 255 24.60 -8.62 6.63
C LYS A 255 25.88 -8.86 7.44
N LYS A 256 26.55 -7.79 7.90
CA LYS A 256 27.77 -7.90 8.73
C LYS A 256 27.48 -8.22 10.20
N ARG A 257 26.25 -7.98 10.65
CA ARG A 257 25.80 -8.21 12.04
C ARG A 257 25.01 -9.51 12.21
N LEU A 258 24.95 -10.35 11.17
CA LEU A 258 24.25 -11.63 11.25
C LEU A 258 24.98 -12.55 12.23
N VAL A 259 24.56 -12.55 13.49
CA VAL A 259 24.94 -13.55 14.47
C VAL A 259 23.95 -14.70 14.33
N VAL A 260 24.42 -15.86 13.89
CA VAL A 260 23.60 -17.08 13.82
C VAL A 260 23.28 -17.49 15.26
N GLN A 261 22.06 -17.23 15.70
CA GLN A 261 21.58 -17.54 17.07
C GLN A 261 21.03 -18.97 17.19
N GLY A 262 21.11 -19.78 16.14
CA GLY A 262 20.73 -21.19 16.16
C GLY A 262 21.94 -22.04 15.78
N GLY A 263 22.56 -22.66 16.79
CA GLY A 263 23.54 -23.76 16.74
C GLY A 263 24.30 -24.00 15.45
#